data_AF-A0A4Q3E4Z0-F1
#
_entry.id   AF-A0A4Q3E4Z0-F1
#
_cell.length_a   1.000
_cell.length_b   1.000
_cell.length_c   1.000
_cell.angle_alpha   90.00
_cell.angle_beta   90.00
_cell.angle_gamma   90.00
#
_symmetry.space_group_name_H-M   'P 1'
#
loop_
_entity.id
_entity.type
_entity.pdbx_description
1 polymer ?
#
loop_
_entity_poly.entity_id
_entity_poly.type
_entity_poly.pdbx_seq_one_letter_code
_entity_poly.pdbx_strand_id
1 'polypeptide(L)'
;MFNGPGWSQSGGPWIKPGQSMRYLTSSEVRVTGPLAFNKKLLQPQKDFQDVKVIAYPVSADYYTDITQLKPVLASNPAVDSLANLVDGKYATALHLKKGQQLSMDLTTKAAYTVRSLTFFTTKQAVRLEGDIQAKTNNGYVTIKHFNIDRINENLNVGFTPYGPAVISLPATTSNQFRIAFTNISENAGITELKLTATPMVDSYIEKTLAKMWPTPHPFWDAYQWPVQPDASSKYIIDPAKVIDISKYMAADGTLNWKVPAGNWVIERSGMTPTNVTNSPATREGQGLEVDKLSKAHIEAHFEAFIGQVLKRIPAEDRKAFKLTIADSYETGGQNWTDELINEFKQKYRYDPTPYIPVLQGKVVGSQDMSDRFLWDLRRLIADNVSFKYVGGLTEISHKHGIKTWLENYGHWGFLGEFLQYGGQSDEVGGEFWAEGDAGDIENRAASSSAHIYGKIKVSAESFTSGGNAFGRYPAMLKQRGDRFFAEGINNSLLHVYVSQAADKLPGLNAWFGVEFNRLNT
;
A
#
# COMPACT_ATOMS: atom_id res chain seq x y z
N MET A 1 1.64 -19.68 -20.10
CA MET A 1 1.82 -20.20 -18.73
C MET A 1 2.00 -19.02 -17.80
N PHE A 2 1.41 -19.04 -16.61
CA PHE A 2 1.67 -18.03 -15.59
C PHE A 2 3.17 -17.95 -15.27
N ASN A 3 3.64 -16.76 -14.93
CA ASN A 3 5.04 -16.46 -14.61
C ASN A 3 5.49 -16.98 -13.24
N GLY A 4 4.58 -17.48 -12.40
CA GLY A 4 4.89 -18.17 -11.14
C GLY A 4 3.92 -19.33 -10.85
N PRO A 5 4.15 -20.10 -9.76
CA PRO A 5 3.18 -21.08 -9.27
C PRO A 5 1.91 -20.39 -8.80
N GLY A 6 0.75 -20.95 -9.15
CA GLY A 6 -0.54 -20.28 -8.97
C GLY A 6 -0.87 -19.40 -10.16
N TRP A 7 -1.64 -18.33 -9.91
CA TRP A 7 -2.03 -17.35 -10.92
C TRP A 7 -1.51 -15.94 -10.63
N SER A 8 -1.56 -15.47 -9.37
CA SER A 8 -1.10 -14.11 -8.99
C SER A 8 0.07 -14.14 -7.98
N GLN A 9 1.15 -13.37 -8.15
CA GLN A 9 1.56 -12.81 -9.42
C GLN A 9 2.97 -13.19 -9.80
N SER A 10 3.98 -13.02 -8.94
CA SER A 10 5.37 -13.29 -9.31
C SER A 10 6.21 -13.67 -8.09
N GLY A 11 5.64 -14.54 -7.26
CA GLY A 11 6.29 -15.11 -6.07
C GLY A 11 6.77 -16.53 -6.27
N GLY A 12 7.61 -16.98 -5.34
CA GLY A 12 8.05 -18.36 -5.25
C GLY A 12 9.10 -18.57 -4.17
N PRO A 13 9.37 -19.83 -3.76
CA PRO A 13 10.28 -20.16 -2.65
C PRO A 13 11.74 -19.78 -2.90
N TRP A 14 12.12 -19.44 -4.14
CA TRP A 14 13.45 -18.97 -4.51
C TRP A 14 13.68 -17.48 -4.22
N ILE A 15 12.62 -16.69 -3.97
CA ILE A 15 12.73 -15.25 -3.70
C ILE A 15 13.17 -15.02 -2.25
N LYS A 16 14.35 -14.45 -2.08
CA LYS A 16 14.90 -14.07 -0.77
C LYS A 16 14.30 -12.74 -0.30
N PRO A 17 14.33 -12.44 1.02
CA PRO A 17 13.90 -11.13 1.55
C PRO A 17 14.50 -9.90 0.84
N GLY A 18 15.78 -9.95 0.47
CA GLY A 18 16.43 -8.86 -0.27
C GLY A 18 16.06 -8.76 -1.76
N GLN A 19 15.25 -9.69 -2.28
CA GLN A 19 14.79 -9.73 -3.68
C GLN A 19 13.27 -9.55 -3.79
N SER A 20 12.57 -9.41 -2.65
CA SER A 20 11.12 -9.30 -2.61
C SER A 20 10.65 -7.86 -2.70
N MET A 21 9.33 -7.68 -2.85
CA MET A 21 8.66 -6.41 -2.59
C MET A 21 9.05 -5.91 -1.19
N ARG A 22 9.51 -4.65 -1.12
CA ARG A 22 10.04 -4.05 0.11
C ARG A 22 9.48 -2.64 0.33
N TYR A 23 9.43 -2.23 1.60
CA TYR A 23 9.04 -0.87 1.97
C TYR A 23 10.06 -0.25 2.92
N LEU A 24 10.17 1.08 2.90
CA LEU A 24 11.03 1.83 3.81
C LEU A 24 10.34 1.97 5.18
N THR A 25 11.05 1.59 6.23
CA THR A 25 10.66 1.81 7.62
C THR A 25 11.86 2.39 8.38
N SER A 26 11.64 2.83 9.62
CA SER A 26 12.69 3.44 10.41
C SER A 26 12.53 3.18 11.91
N SER A 27 13.63 3.37 12.63
CA SER A 27 13.64 3.59 14.07
C SER A 27 14.26 4.97 14.36
N GLU A 28 13.90 5.55 15.48
CA GLU A 28 14.40 6.87 15.88
C GLU A 28 14.87 6.90 17.33
N VAL A 29 15.90 7.72 17.58
CA VAL A 29 16.36 8.06 18.92
C VAL A 29 16.55 9.56 19.03
N ARG A 30 16.17 10.12 20.19
CA ARG A 30 16.33 11.54 20.50
C ARG A 30 17.55 11.75 21.36
N VAL A 31 18.30 12.79 21.05
CA VAL A 31 19.51 13.14 21.77
C VAL A 31 19.60 14.66 21.92
N THR A 32 20.16 15.11 23.05
CA THR A 32 20.51 16.51 23.25
C THR A 32 22.03 16.60 23.27
N GLY A 33 22.57 17.36 22.32
CA GLY A 33 23.99 17.65 22.25
C GLY A 33 24.36 18.96 22.96
N PRO A 34 25.66 19.24 23.12
CA PRO A 34 26.78 18.48 22.57
C PRO A 34 27.00 17.15 23.30
N LEU A 35 27.15 16.04 22.55
CA LEU A 35 27.31 14.69 23.11
C LEU A 35 28.11 13.79 22.15
N ALA A 36 29.01 12.95 22.69
CA ALA A 36 29.57 11.84 21.93
C ALA A 36 28.60 10.64 21.99
N PHE A 37 27.78 10.46 20.96
CA PHE A 37 26.86 9.35 20.87
C PHE A 37 27.59 8.09 20.40
N ASN A 38 27.57 7.05 21.22
CA ASN A 38 28.10 5.72 20.94
C ASN A 38 27.10 4.69 21.45
N LYS A 39 26.11 4.35 20.63
CA LYS A 39 25.10 3.33 20.94
C LYS A 39 24.68 2.61 19.67
N LYS A 40 24.30 1.34 19.85
CA LYS A 40 23.64 0.56 18.81
C LYS A 40 22.24 1.08 18.55
N LEU A 41 21.97 1.44 17.30
CA LEU A 41 20.64 1.86 16.86
C LEU A 41 19.75 0.63 16.63
N LEU A 42 18.48 0.74 16.98
CA LEU A 42 17.50 -0.33 16.84
C LEU A 42 17.21 -0.63 15.35
N GLN A 43 17.08 -1.90 14.99
CA GLN A 43 16.43 -2.31 13.74
C GLN A 43 14.95 -2.56 14.04
N PRO A 44 14.01 -1.88 13.36
CA PRO A 44 12.59 -2.00 13.66
C PRO A 44 11.99 -3.36 13.23
N GLN A 45 12.66 -4.07 12.32
CA GLN A 45 12.23 -5.35 11.76
C GLN A 45 13.40 -6.34 11.67
N LYS A 46 13.08 -7.64 11.57
CA LYS A 46 14.08 -8.72 11.50
C LYS A 46 14.84 -8.71 10.16
N ASP A 47 14.12 -8.74 9.05
CA ASP A 47 14.68 -8.71 7.70
C ASP A 47 14.84 -7.26 7.24
N PHE A 48 15.82 -6.57 7.80
CA PHE A 48 16.01 -5.12 7.63
C PHE A 48 17.35 -4.81 6.98
N GLN A 49 17.30 -4.18 5.80
CA GLN A 49 18.46 -3.71 5.06
C GLN A 49 18.60 -2.20 5.20
N ASP A 50 19.69 -1.74 5.81
CA ASP A 50 19.96 -0.31 6.00
C ASP A 50 19.95 0.46 4.67
N VAL A 51 19.33 1.64 4.69
CA VAL A 51 19.28 2.58 3.56
C VAL A 51 20.03 3.86 3.93
N LYS A 52 19.59 4.55 4.98
CA LYS A 52 20.24 5.78 5.47
C LYS A 52 20.13 5.89 6.99
N VAL A 53 21.14 6.50 7.60
CA VAL A 53 21.02 7.09 8.94
C VAL A 53 21.11 8.60 8.78
N ILE A 54 20.01 9.28 9.08
CA ILE A 54 19.93 10.75 9.01
C ILE A 54 19.79 11.33 10.41
N ALA A 55 20.21 12.57 10.59
CA ALA A 55 19.89 13.34 11.77
C ALA A 55 19.35 14.71 11.38
N TYR A 56 18.43 15.24 12.17
CA TYR A 56 17.88 16.58 11.96
C TYR A 56 17.51 17.25 13.29
N PRO A 57 17.67 18.58 13.39
CA PRO A 57 17.39 19.29 14.62
C PRO A 57 15.88 19.45 14.82
N VAL A 58 15.43 19.37 16.06
CA VAL A 58 14.03 19.54 16.44
C VAL A 58 13.89 20.44 17.67
N SER A 59 12.70 21.00 17.87
CA SER A 59 12.37 21.68 19.11
C SER A 59 12.37 20.68 20.29
N ALA A 60 12.72 21.12 21.51
CA ALA A 60 12.77 20.24 22.68
C ALA A 60 11.43 19.52 22.97
N ASP A 61 10.33 20.17 22.61
CA ASP A 61 8.96 19.73 22.80
C ASP A 61 8.35 19.05 21.56
N TYR A 62 9.15 18.67 20.55
CA TYR A 62 8.67 18.18 19.24
C TYR A 62 7.68 17.01 19.30
N TYR A 63 7.85 16.10 20.26
CA TYR A 63 6.98 14.93 20.41
C TYR A 63 6.10 15.00 21.66
N THR A 64 5.98 16.19 22.24
CA THR A 64 5.00 16.40 23.30
C THR A 64 3.62 16.51 22.66
N ASP A 65 2.64 15.95 23.34
CA ASP A 65 1.23 16.01 22.96
C ASP A 65 0.41 16.55 24.14
N ILE A 66 -0.90 16.67 23.93
CA ILE A 66 -1.81 17.24 24.92
C ILE A 66 -1.80 16.50 26.27
N THR A 67 -1.33 15.25 26.34
CA THR A 67 -1.34 14.45 27.57
C THR A 67 -0.45 15.04 28.68
N GLN A 68 0.56 15.85 28.31
CA GLN A 68 1.38 16.59 29.27
C GLN A 68 0.56 17.58 30.12
N LEU A 69 -0.59 18.02 29.61
CA LEU A 69 -1.53 18.88 30.34
C LEU A 69 -2.52 18.10 31.20
N LYS A 70 -2.41 16.76 31.25
CA LYS A 70 -3.26 15.84 32.01
C LYS A 70 -4.76 16.10 31.73
N PRO A 71 -5.21 15.92 30.48
CA PRO A 71 -6.59 16.21 30.11
C PRO A 71 -7.57 15.36 30.92
N VAL A 72 -8.68 15.97 31.32
CA VAL A 72 -9.85 15.27 31.84
C VAL A 72 -10.66 14.79 30.64
N LEU A 73 -10.90 13.47 30.58
CA LEU A 73 -11.69 12.86 29.53
C LEU A 73 -13.15 12.68 29.99
N ALA A 74 -14.09 12.96 29.10
CA ALA A 74 -15.50 12.66 29.28
C ALA A 74 -16.10 12.14 27.98
N SER A 75 -17.20 11.39 28.04
CA SER A 75 -17.90 10.93 26.85
C SER A 75 -19.41 11.03 27.00
N ASN A 76 -20.10 11.15 25.87
CA ASN A 76 -21.55 11.07 25.81
C ASN A 76 -21.98 10.14 24.65
N PRO A 77 -22.66 9.00 24.94
CA PRO A 77 -22.94 8.47 26.28
C PRO A 77 -21.65 8.07 27.03
N ALA A 78 -21.75 7.85 28.34
CA ALA A 78 -20.62 7.37 29.13
C ALA A 78 -20.12 6.00 28.62
N VAL A 79 -18.80 5.86 28.48
CA VAL A 79 -18.14 4.60 28.11
C VAL A 79 -17.04 4.25 29.10
N ASP A 80 -16.83 2.95 29.30
CA ASP A 80 -15.72 2.45 30.11
C ASP A 80 -14.39 2.64 29.38
N SER A 81 -13.28 2.54 30.12
CA SER A 81 -11.93 2.49 29.54
C SER A 81 -11.50 3.73 28.72
N LEU A 82 -12.17 4.88 28.90
CA LEU A 82 -11.85 6.12 28.19
C LEU A 82 -10.40 6.58 28.43
N ALA A 83 -9.85 6.30 29.62
CA ALA A 83 -8.46 6.59 29.97
C ALA A 83 -7.44 5.89 29.07
N ASN A 84 -7.80 4.76 28.45
CA ASN A 84 -6.91 4.02 27.54
C ASN A 84 -6.53 4.84 26.30
N LEU A 85 -7.30 5.89 25.95
CA LEU A 85 -7.01 6.72 24.79
C LEU A 85 -5.78 7.61 24.94
N VAL A 86 -5.26 7.78 26.16
CA VAL A 86 -4.18 8.74 26.48
C VAL A 86 -3.17 8.19 27.50
N ASP A 87 -3.15 6.88 27.72
CA ASP A 87 -2.32 6.25 28.76
C ASP A 87 -0.90 5.89 28.28
N GLY A 88 -0.60 6.12 27.00
CA GLY A 88 0.68 5.82 26.38
C GLY A 88 0.89 4.34 26.08
N LYS A 89 -0.16 3.51 26.16
CA LYS A 89 -0.08 2.06 25.96
C LYS A 89 -0.93 1.61 24.77
N TYR A 90 -0.25 1.31 23.68
CA TYR A 90 -0.85 0.75 22.46
C TYR A 90 -1.47 -0.66 22.60
N ALA A 91 -1.36 -1.29 23.77
CA ALA A 91 -1.92 -2.61 24.06
C ALA A 91 -3.30 -2.55 24.74
N THR A 92 -3.64 -1.41 25.35
CA THR A 92 -4.97 -1.14 25.91
C THR A 92 -5.85 -0.48 24.86
N ALA A 93 -7.17 -0.63 24.97
CA ALA A 93 -8.10 -0.08 23.99
C ALA A 93 -9.40 0.40 24.63
N LEU A 94 -9.98 1.42 24.01
CA LEU A 94 -11.41 1.70 24.10
C LEU A 94 -12.11 0.93 22.97
N HIS A 95 -13.07 0.08 23.32
CA HIS A 95 -13.90 -0.62 22.35
C HIS A 95 -15.22 0.12 22.12
N LEU A 96 -15.59 0.26 20.86
CA LEU A 96 -16.75 1.02 20.41
C LEU A 96 -17.80 0.08 19.82
N LYS A 97 -19.08 0.43 20.00
CA LYS A 97 -20.19 -0.37 19.47
C LYS A 97 -20.64 0.14 18.11
N LYS A 98 -20.98 -0.78 17.21
CA LYS A 98 -21.51 -0.45 15.88
C LYS A 98 -22.70 0.49 15.98
N GLY A 99 -22.71 1.54 15.16
CA GLY A 99 -23.81 2.50 15.09
C GLY A 99 -24.02 3.37 16.35
N GLN A 100 -23.12 3.29 17.34
CA GLN A 100 -23.17 4.14 18.52
C GLN A 100 -22.85 5.59 18.13
N GLN A 101 -23.76 6.52 18.43
CA GLN A 101 -23.43 7.94 18.42
C GLN A 101 -22.66 8.26 19.69
N LEU A 102 -21.40 8.65 19.55
CA LEU A 102 -20.48 8.90 20.66
C LEU A 102 -19.74 10.20 20.44
N SER A 103 -19.67 11.03 21.47
CA SER A 103 -18.72 12.14 21.53
C SER A 103 -17.77 11.95 22.70
N MET A 104 -16.50 12.31 22.50
CA MET A 104 -15.45 12.25 23.51
C MET A 104 -14.82 13.62 23.65
N ASP A 105 -14.80 14.15 24.87
CA ASP A 105 -14.28 15.47 25.20
C ASP A 105 -12.95 15.33 25.94
N LEU A 106 -11.95 16.10 25.51
CA LEU A 106 -10.66 16.25 26.16
C LEU A 106 -10.55 17.69 26.68
N THR A 107 -10.59 17.84 28.01
CA THR A 107 -10.53 19.15 28.68
C THR A 107 -9.21 19.33 29.43
N THR A 108 -8.52 20.43 29.17
CA THR A 108 -7.25 20.79 29.82
C THR A 108 -7.41 22.06 30.65
N LYS A 109 -6.52 22.26 31.63
CA LYS A 109 -6.53 23.47 32.48
C LYS A 109 -6.09 24.73 31.73
N ALA A 110 -5.19 24.57 30.76
CA ALA A 110 -4.64 25.65 29.95
C ALA A 110 -4.94 25.37 28.48
N ALA A 111 -5.10 26.43 27.68
CA ALA A 111 -5.29 26.28 26.25
C ALA A 111 -4.07 25.61 25.58
N TYR A 112 -4.34 24.76 24.58
CA TYR A 112 -3.33 24.05 23.81
C TYR A 112 -3.60 24.25 22.32
N THR A 113 -2.55 24.45 21.52
CA THR A 113 -2.66 24.57 20.06
C THR A 113 -2.41 23.22 19.42
N VAL A 114 -3.45 22.64 18.81
CA VAL A 114 -3.38 21.39 18.06
C VAL A 114 -3.18 21.67 16.57
N ARG A 115 -2.31 20.89 15.92
CA ARG A 115 -2.08 20.88 14.46
C ARG A 115 -2.24 19.50 13.83
N SER A 116 -2.29 18.45 14.64
CA SER A 116 -2.56 17.09 14.16
C SER A 116 -3.26 16.27 15.23
N LEU A 117 -4.11 15.34 14.78
CA LEU A 117 -4.67 14.26 15.57
C LEU A 117 -4.29 12.92 14.94
N THR A 118 -3.65 12.05 15.70
CA THR A 118 -3.34 10.68 15.26
C THR A 118 -4.20 9.68 16.03
N PHE A 119 -4.90 8.82 15.29
CA PHE A 119 -5.59 7.65 15.82
C PHE A 119 -4.72 6.42 15.67
N PHE A 120 -4.58 5.66 16.76
CA PHE A 120 -4.09 4.28 16.73
C PHE A 120 -5.27 3.38 17.03
N THR A 121 -5.48 2.36 16.20
CA THR A 121 -6.62 1.45 16.33
C THR A 121 -6.19 0.10 16.91
N THR A 122 -7.16 -0.71 17.28
CA THR A 122 -6.93 -2.14 17.48
C THR A 122 -6.46 -2.80 16.18
N LYS A 123 -5.78 -3.95 16.29
CA LYS A 123 -5.38 -4.78 15.14
C LYS A 123 -6.54 -5.70 14.71
N GLN A 124 -7.66 -5.09 14.39
CA GLN A 124 -8.89 -5.72 13.93
C GLN A 124 -9.54 -4.81 12.90
N ALA A 125 -10.46 -5.34 12.09
CA ALA A 125 -11.21 -4.57 11.11
C ALA A 125 -11.92 -3.37 11.78
N VAL A 126 -11.48 -2.15 11.43
CA VAL A 126 -11.96 -0.91 12.05
C VAL A 126 -12.34 0.08 10.96
N ARG A 127 -13.55 0.63 11.03
CA ARG A 127 -13.94 1.85 10.33
C ARG A 127 -14.52 2.86 11.31
N LEU A 128 -13.99 4.08 11.26
CA LEU A 128 -14.41 5.20 12.10
C LEU A 128 -14.61 6.43 11.24
N GLU A 129 -15.72 7.13 11.43
CA GLU A 129 -16.04 8.37 10.74
C GLU A 129 -16.57 9.37 11.77
N GLY A 130 -16.26 10.65 11.57
CA GLY A 130 -16.71 11.67 12.50
C GLY A 130 -16.07 13.03 12.30
N ASP A 131 -16.24 13.88 13.30
CA ASP A 131 -15.77 15.25 13.31
C ASP A 131 -14.84 15.52 14.50
N ILE A 132 -13.77 16.26 14.23
CA ILE A 132 -12.90 16.84 15.23
C ILE A 132 -13.38 18.27 15.46
N GLN A 133 -13.66 18.61 16.72
CA GLN A 133 -14.22 19.89 17.11
C GLN A 133 -13.37 20.55 18.20
N ALA A 134 -13.38 21.88 18.25
CA ALA A 134 -12.84 22.65 19.37
C ALA A 134 -13.92 23.55 19.95
N LYS A 135 -13.85 23.81 21.25
CA LYS A 135 -14.76 24.76 21.88
C LYS A 135 -14.27 26.18 21.67
N THR A 136 -15.20 27.03 21.27
CA THR A 136 -15.09 28.49 21.16
C THR A 136 -16.07 29.15 22.14
N ASN A 137 -16.08 30.48 22.17
CA ASN A 137 -17.06 31.25 22.95
C ASN A 137 -18.52 30.93 22.56
N ASN A 138 -18.76 30.49 21.32
CA ASN A 138 -20.08 30.17 20.78
C ASN A 138 -20.40 28.67 20.81
N GLY A 139 -19.63 27.87 21.54
CA GLY A 139 -19.78 26.41 21.62
C GLY A 139 -18.77 25.65 20.77
N TYR A 140 -19.02 24.35 20.55
CA TYR A 140 -18.16 23.48 19.75
C TYR A 140 -18.32 23.79 18.26
N VAL A 141 -17.19 23.96 17.56
CA VAL A 141 -17.14 24.15 16.10
C VAL A 141 -16.34 23.01 15.48
N THR A 142 -16.82 22.49 14.34
CA THR A 142 -16.09 21.47 13.57
C THR A 142 -14.85 22.09 12.93
N ILE A 143 -13.69 21.50 13.22
CA ILE A 143 -12.39 21.84 12.64
C ILE A 143 -12.19 21.03 11.35
N LYS A 144 -12.45 19.72 11.42
CA LYS A 144 -12.23 18.80 10.31
C LYS A 144 -13.05 17.52 10.47
N HIS A 145 -13.60 17.05 9.36
CA HIS A 145 -14.19 15.72 9.23
C HIS A 145 -13.10 14.68 8.95
N PHE A 146 -13.24 13.47 9.50
CA PHE A 146 -12.32 12.35 9.29
C PHE A 146 -13.06 11.07 8.90
N ASN A 147 -12.39 10.25 8.09
CA ASN A 147 -12.78 8.89 7.77
C ASN A 147 -11.54 7.99 7.85
N ILE A 148 -11.62 6.94 8.65
CA ILE A 148 -10.56 5.97 8.90
C ILE A 148 -11.08 4.62 8.46
N ASP A 149 -10.43 4.01 7.48
CA ASP A 149 -10.75 2.66 7.00
C ASP A 149 -9.55 1.72 7.15
N ARG A 150 -9.70 0.74 8.03
CA ARG A 150 -8.76 -0.35 8.34
C ARG A 150 -9.49 -1.70 8.33
N ILE A 151 -10.54 -1.85 7.50
CA ILE A 151 -11.37 -3.06 7.50
C ILE A 151 -10.69 -4.25 6.81
N ASN A 152 -9.87 -3.98 5.79
CA ASN A 152 -9.18 -5.02 5.03
C ASN A 152 -7.72 -5.11 5.50
N GLU A 153 -7.41 -6.24 6.14
CA GLU A 153 -6.10 -6.52 6.73
C GLU A 153 -5.13 -7.24 5.81
N ASN A 154 -5.59 -7.63 4.62
CA ASN A 154 -4.77 -8.39 3.70
C ASN A 154 -3.61 -7.53 3.18
N LEU A 155 -2.43 -8.14 3.09
CA LEU A 155 -1.22 -7.45 2.61
C LEU A 155 -1.31 -7.04 1.14
N ASN A 156 -2.19 -7.68 0.36
CA ASN A 156 -2.47 -7.28 -1.01
C ASN A 156 -3.13 -5.89 -1.12
N VAL A 157 -3.63 -5.30 -0.03
CA VAL A 157 -4.09 -3.90 -0.01
C VAL A 157 -3.22 -2.99 0.87
N GLY A 158 -1.97 -3.38 1.12
CA GLY A 158 -0.97 -2.57 1.81
C GLY A 158 -0.21 -3.33 2.91
N PHE A 159 1.07 -3.01 3.07
CA PHE A 159 1.98 -3.68 4.01
C PHE A 159 1.87 -3.17 5.47
N THR A 160 1.02 -2.19 5.76
CA THR A 160 0.73 -1.73 7.12
C THR A 160 -0.77 -1.55 7.31
N PRO A 161 -1.54 -2.66 7.36
CA PRO A 161 -3.01 -2.62 7.33
C PRO A 161 -3.64 -1.84 8.48
N TYR A 162 -2.96 -1.76 9.63
CA TYR A 162 -3.38 -1.06 10.84
C TYR A 162 -2.52 0.17 11.13
N GLY A 163 -1.96 0.80 10.10
CA GLY A 163 -1.14 2.00 10.25
C GLY A 163 -1.92 3.16 10.90
N PRO A 164 -1.24 4.03 11.67
CA PRO A 164 -1.89 5.13 12.36
C PRO A 164 -2.60 6.06 11.38
N ALA A 165 -3.81 6.49 11.71
CA ALA A 165 -4.55 7.45 10.91
C ALA A 165 -4.25 8.87 11.41
N VAL A 166 -3.43 9.58 10.66
CA VAL A 166 -3.05 10.97 10.95
C VAL A 166 -3.99 11.90 10.23
N ILE A 167 -4.59 12.82 10.99
CA ILE A 167 -5.45 13.89 10.51
C ILE A 167 -4.75 15.23 10.73
N SER A 168 -4.36 15.89 9.64
CA SER A 168 -3.76 17.24 9.67
C SER A 168 -4.83 18.31 9.93
N LEU A 169 -4.58 19.23 10.86
CA LEU A 169 -5.55 20.22 11.33
C LEU A 169 -5.01 21.65 11.16
N PRO A 170 -5.86 22.63 10.81
CA PRO A 170 -5.50 24.04 10.97
C PRO A 170 -5.08 24.29 12.43
N ALA A 171 -4.09 25.16 12.64
CA ALA A 171 -3.63 25.48 13.98
C ALA A 171 -4.78 26.00 14.84
N THR A 172 -5.26 25.16 15.76
CA THR A 172 -6.47 25.42 16.54
C THR A 172 -6.14 25.45 18.02
N THR A 173 -6.40 26.58 18.66
CA THR A 173 -6.15 26.78 20.08
C THR A 173 -7.44 26.71 20.87
N SER A 174 -7.53 25.75 21.79
CA SER A 174 -8.63 25.63 22.75
C SER A 174 -8.15 24.88 24.00
N ASN A 175 -8.92 24.95 25.07
CA ASN A 175 -8.74 24.07 26.23
C ASN A 175 -9.70 22.87 26.21
N GLN A 176 -10.65 22.81 25.26
CA GLN A 176 -11.60 21.72 25.10
C GLN A 176 -11.69 21.28 23.64
N PHE A 177 -11.32 20.02 23.39
CA PHE A 177 -11.44 19.36 22.09
C PHE A 177 -12.46 18.24 22.19
N ARG A 178 -13.21 18.01 21.11
CA ARG A 178 -14.21 16.95 21.01
C ARG A 178 -13.98 16.12 19.76
N ILE A 179 -14.10 14.80 19.90
CA ILE A 179 -14.14 13.86 18.79
C ILE A 179 -15.55 13.28 18.77
N ALA A 180 -16.32 13.61 17.74
CA ALA A 180 -17.71 13.18 17.58
C ALA A 180 -17.78 12.13 16.48
N PHE A 181 -18.12 10.88 16.82
CA PHE A 181 -18.27 9.81 15.85
C PHE A 181 -19.66 9.79 15.24
N THR A 182 -19.70 9.71 13.92
CA THR A 182 -20.93 9.58 13.12
C THR A 182 -21.11 8.16 12.59
N ASN A 183 -20.02 7.41 12.37
CA ASN A 183 -20.05 6.03 11.93
C ASN A 183 -18.96 5.20 12.63
N ILE A 184 -19.34 4.01 13.09
CA ILE A 184 -18.47 3.08 13.82
C ILE A 184 -18.77 1.67 13.31
N SER A 185 -17.76 0.97 12.82
CA SER A 185 -17.88 -0.43 12.40
C SER A 185 -18.10 -1.37 13.58
N GLU A 186 -18.41 -2.62 13.25
CA GLU A 186 -18.39 -3.70 14.24
C GLU A 186 -16.97 -3.88 14.80
N ASN A 187 -16.88 -4.19 16.11
CA ASN A 187 -15.63 -4.44 16.83
C ASN A 187 -14.57 -3.34 16.75
N ALA A 188 -14.97 -2.11 16.41
CA ALA A 188 -14.04 -1.00 16.31
C ALA A 188 -13.38 -0.69 17.66
N GLY A 189 -12.08 -0.41 17.67
CA GLY A 189 -11.36 -0.04 18.86
C GLY A 189 -10.26 0.98 18.59
N ILE A 190 -10.03 1.84 19.57
CA ILE A 190 -8.99 2.88 19.56
C ILE A 190 -8.04 2.57 20.71
N THR A 191 -6.76 2.42 20.41
CA THR A 191 -5.71 2.11 21.38
C THR A 191 -5.04 3.36 21.93
N GLU A 192 -4.95 4.43 21.14
CA GLU A 192 -4.31 5.68 21.55
C GLU A 192 -4.77 6.85 20.66
N LEU A 193 -4.88 8.05 21.24
CA LEU A 193 -5.07 9.31 20.55
C LEU A 193 -3.92 10.26 20.85
N LYS A 194 -3.34 10.85 19.81
CA LYS A 194 -2.32 11.90 19.96
C LYS A 194 -2.77 13.20 19.34
N LEU A 195 -3.12 14.18 20.18
CA LEU A 195 -3.34 15.56 19.76
C LEU A 195 -2.04 16.33 19.97
N THR A 196 -1.40 16.79 18.90
CA THR A 196 -0.07 17.39 18.99
C THR A 196 -0.02 18.79 18.40
N ALA A 197 0.89 19.62 18.92
CA ALA A 197 1.22 20.92 18.35
C ALA A 197 2.10 20.81 17.09
N THR A 198 2.65 19.63 16.81
CA THR A 198 3.49 19.31 15.65
C THR A 198 2.60 19.02 14.44
N PRO A 199 2.79 19.71 13.31
CA PRO A 199 2.08 19.36 12.09
C PRO A 199 2.58 18.00 11.59
N MET A 200 1.66 17.18 11.12
CA MET A 200 1.93 15.87 10.54
C MET A 200 1.27 15.81 9.16
N VAL A 201 1.86 15.03 8.26
CA VAL A 201 1.34 14.83 6.90
C VAL A 201 0.07 13.98 6.99
N ASP A 202 -1.02 14.54 6.51
CA ASP A 202 -2.34 13.90 6.46
C ASP A 202 -2.31 12.64 5.59
N SER A 203 -2.96 11.58 6.04
CA SER A 203 -3.08 10.31 5.30
C SER A 203 -1.74 9.77 4.76
N TYR A 204 -0.64 9.96 5.49
CA TYR A 204 0.68 9.55 5.00
C TYR A 204 0.79 8.03 4.79
N ILE A 205 0.05 7.21 5.56
CA ILE A 205 0.00 5.76 5.36
C ILE A 205 -0.54 5.42 3.96
N GLU A 206 -1.57 6.13 3.52
CA GLU A 206 -2.14 5.97 2.18
C GLU A 206 -1.23 6.56 1.10
N LYS A 207 -0.70 7.77 1.33
CA LYS A 207 0.22 8.45 0.39
C LYS A 207 1.55 7.71 0.18
N THR A 208 1.93 6.82 1.09
CA THR A 208 3.16 6.01 1.02
C THR A 208 2.92 4.59 0.52
N LEU A 209 1.70 4.29 0.06
CA LEU A 209 1.26 2.97 -0.43
C LEU A 209 1.24 1.88 0.67
N ALA A 210 1.35 2.28 1.94
CA ALA A 210 1.31 1.36 3.08
C ALA A 210 -0.11 0.87 3.40
N LYS A 211 -1.13 1.62 2.97
CA LYS A 211 -2.52 1.20 2.87
C LYS A 211 -3.11 1.72 1.56
N MET A 212 -3.70 0.82 0.79
CA MET A 212 -4.37 1.12 -0.48
C MET A 212 -5.89 0.98 -0.32
N TRP A 213 -6.62 1.40 -1.34
CA TRP A 213 -8.08 1.28 -1.39
C TRP A 213 -8.51 -0.18 -1.10
N PRO A 214 -9.44 -0.41 -0.15
CA PRO A 214 -9.64 -1.75 0.43
C PRO A 214 -10.56 -2.67 -0.37
N THR A 215 -11.20 -2.18 -1.45
CA THR A 215 -12.17 -2.93 -2.27
C THR A 215 -11.74 -2.93 -3.75
N PRO A 216 -12.36 -3.75 -4.63
CA PRO A 216 -12.02 -3.76 -6.05
C PRO A 216 -12.51 -2.53 -6.83
N HIS A 217 -13.28 -1.63 -6.19
CA HIS A 217 -13.89 -0.48 -6.86
C HIS A 217 -13.36 0.83 -6.29
N PRO A 218 -12.10 1.23 -6.61
CA PRO A 218 -11.61 2.56 -6.28
C PRO A 218 -12.39 3.60 -7.08
N PHE A 219 -12.88 4.63 -6.38
CA PHE A 219 -13.49 5.79 -7.03
C PHE A 219 -12.41 6.68 -7.66
N TRP A 220 -12.80 7.53 -8.62
CA TRP A 220 -11.89 8.42 -9.34
C TRP A 220 -11.12 9.40 -8.42
N ASP A 221 -11.65 9.67 -7.23
CA ASP A 221 -11.09 10.53 -6.19
C ASP A 221 -10.35 9.77 -5.08
N ALA A 222 -10.28 8.42 -5.13
CA ALA A 222 -9.71 7.58 -4.07
C ALA A 222 -8.25 7.90 -3.70
N TYR A 223 -7.47 8.45 -4.65
CA TYR A 223 -6.08 8.86 -4.46
C TYR A 223 -5.89 10.36 -4.71
N GLN A 224 -6.94 11.15 -4.46
CA GLN A 224 -6.90 12.60 -4.45
C GLN A 224 -7.05 13.08 -3.00
N TRP A 225 -6.03 13.76 -2.50
CA TRP A 225 -6.03 14.29 -1.14
C TRP A 225 -6.33 15.78 -1.15
N PRO A 226 -7.13 16.27 -0.19
CA PRO A 226 -7.38 17.70 -0.05
C PRO A 226 -6.09 18.44 0.29
N VAL A 227 -6.04 19.71 -0.09
CA VAL A 227 -4.94 20.61 0.30
C VAL A 227 -4.88 20.68 1.83
N GLN A 228 -3.69 20.43 2.37
CA GLN A 228 -3.47 20.42 3.81
C GLN A 228 -3.30 21.84 4.36
N PRO A 229 -3.62 22.06 5.65
CA PRO A 229 -3.32 23.32 6.33
C PRO A 229 -1.81 23.60 6.35
N ASP A 230 -1.36 24.58 5.58
CA ASP A 230 0.05 24.95 5.49
C ASP A 230 0.32 26.19 6.36
N ALA A 231 0.74 25.96 7.62
CA ALA A 231 1.06 27.01 8.56
C ALA A 231 2.49 26.86 9.05
N SER A 232 3.26 27.96 9.03
CA SER A 232 4.61 28.00 9.56
C SER A 232 4.63 27.54 11.02
N SER A 233 5.61 26.71 11.37
CA SER A 233 5.73 26.13 12.70
C SER A 233 7.18 25.80 13.02
N LYS A 234 7.59 26.02 14.28
CA LYS A 234 8.92 25.63 14.79
C LYS A 234 9.16 24.11 14.80
N TYR A 235 8.12 23.33 14.51
CA TYR A 235 8.16 21.86 14.43
C TYR A 235 8.31 21.35 13.00
N ILE A 236 8.36 22.22 11.98
CA ILE A 236 8.64 21.79 10.62
C ILE A 236 10.14 21.49 10.49
N ILE A 237 10.47 20.34 9.89
CA ILE A 237 11.85 19.94 9.63
C ILE A 237 12.37 20.75 8.43
N ASP A 238 13.48 21.46 8.63
CA ASP A 238 14.16 22.15 7.54
C ASP A 238 14.98 21.13 6.72
N PRO A 239 14.66 20.88 5.43
CA PRO A 239 15.36 19.90 4.62
C PRO A 239 16.86 20.20 4.49
N ALA A 240 17.28 21.47 4.55
CA ALA A 240 18.69 21.85 4.48
C ALA A 240 19.48 21.49 5.76
N LYS A 241 18.78 21.20 6.86
CA LYS A 241 19.38 20.80 8.14
C LYS A 241 19.30 19.29 8.40
N VAL A 242 18.73 18.52 7.48
CA VAL A 242 18.80 17.06 7.52
C VAL A 242 20.17 16.63 7.01
N ILE A 243 20.92 15.91 7.84
CA ILE A 243 22.28 15.48 7.54
C ILE A 243 22.35 13.96 7.44
N ASP A 244 23.00 13.46 6.39
CA ASP A 244 23.34 12.04 6.25
C ASP A 244 24.54 11.71 7.14
N ILE A 245 24.29 10.94 8.20
CA ILE A 245 25.27 10.48 9.17
C ILE A 245 25.55 8.97 9.04
N SER A 246 25.14 8.35 7.92
CA SER A 246 25.33 6.90 7.68
C SER A 246 26.79 6.47 7.80
N LYS A 247 27.73 7.31 7.36
CA LYS A 247 29.18 7.04 7.46
C LYS A 247 29.71 6.87 8.88
N TYR A 248 28.95 7.28 9.89
CA TYR A 248 29.30 7.15 11.30
C TYR A 248 28.74 5.86 11.93
N MET A 249 27.91 5.10 11.21
CA MET A 249 27.38 3.82 11.66
C MET A 249 28.30 2.67 11.25
N ALA A 250 28.72 1.86 12.23
CA ALA A 250 29.45 0.63 11.98
C ALA A 250 28.52 -0.48 11.47
N ALA A 251 29.09 -1.53 10.88
CA ALA A 251 28.34 -2.66 10.30
C ALA A 251 27.45 -3.41 11.31
N ASP A 252 27.76 -3.35 12.60
CA ASP A 252 26.97 -3.95 13.68
C ASP A 252 25.76 -3.09 14.10
N GLY A 253 25.60 -1.90 13.51
CA GLY A 253 24.57 -0.90 13.83
C GLY A 253 24.96 0.10 14.91
N THR A 254 26.20 0.09 15.41
CA THR A 254 26.69 1.07 16.39
C THR A 254 26.99 2.41 15.73
N LEU A 255 26.26 3.46 16.13
CA LEU A 255 26.48 4.82 15.65
C LEU A 255 27.50 5.54 16.54
N ASN A 256 28.59 6.04 15.93
CA ASN A 256 29.66 6.80 16.56
C ASN A 256 29.67 8.24 16.04
N TRP A 257 28.86 9.11 16.63
CA TRP A 257 28.65 10.46 16.12
C TRP A 257 28.77 11.54 17.20
N LYS A 258 29.50 12.61 16.89
CA LYS A 258 29.59 13.81 17.75
C LYS A 258 28.38 14.70 17.46
N VAL A 259 27.36 14.56 18.29
CA VAL A 259 26.10 15.31 18.19
C VAL A 259 26.39 16.79 18.44
N PRO A 260 26.07 17.70 17.51
CA PRO A 260 26.17 19.14 17.73
C PRO A 260 25.25 19.64 18.84
N ALA A 261 25.50 20.85 19.35
CA ALA A 261 24.61 21.48 20.33
C ALA A 261 23.15 21.56 19.82
N GLY A 262 22.19 21.33 20.72
CA GLY A 262 20.76 21.34 20.41
C GLY A 262 20.09 19.96 20.54
N ASN A 263 18.79 19.90 20.23
CA ASN A 263 18.02 18.66 20.25
C ASN A 263 17.93 18.07 18.84
N TRP A 264 18.20 16.79 18.73
CA TRP A 264 18.27 16.07 17.46
C TRP A 264 17.43 14.82 17.51
N VAL A 265 16.86 14.48 16.37
CA VAL A 265 16.40 13.13 16.08
C VAL A 265 17.47 12.47 15.20
N ILE A 266 17.85 11.25 15.56
CA ILE A 266 18.62 10.35 14.72
C ILE A 266 17.64 9.29 14.22
N GLU A 267 17.47 9.18 12.91
CA GLU A 267 16.56 8.25 12.25
C GLU A 267 17.37 7.24 11.43
N ARG A 268 17.26 5.96 11.79
CA ARG A 268 17.84 4.83 11.04
C ARG A 268 16.75 4.24 10.16
N SER A 269 16.82 4.52 8.87
CA SER A 269 15.90 4.00 7.87
C SER A 269 16.49 2.83 7.10
N GLY A 270 15.62 1.90 6.74
CA GLY A 270 15.98 0.71 5.99
C GLY A 270 14.76 0.05 5.41
N MET A 271 15.00 -0.85 4.46
CA MET A 271 13.95 -1.55 3.75
C MET A 271 13.75 -2.96 4.29
N THR A 272 12.50 -3.39 4.30
CA THR A 272 12.04 -4.68 4.83
C THR A 272 11.00 -5.29 3.90
N PRO A 273 10.88 -6.63 3.80
CA PRO A 273 9.85 -7.27 2.98
C PRO A 273 8.43 -6.86 3.38
N THR A 274 7.54 -6.74 2.40
CA THR A 274 6.09 -6.61 2.63
C THR A 274 5.47 -7.90 3.15
N ASN A 275 6.15 -9.04 2.96
CA ASN A 275 5.72 -10.41 3.29
C ASN A 275 4.52 -10.93 2.48
N VAL A 276 4.09 -10.21 1.44
CA VAL A 276 3.10 -10.73 0.49
C VAL A 276 3.71 -11.87 -0.33
N THR A 277 2.91 -12.90 -0.60
CA THR A 277 3.32 -14.11 -1.33
C THR A 277 2.42 -14.34 -2.52
N ASN A 278 2.91 -15.07 -3.52
CA ASN A 278 2.04 -15.57 -4.58
C ASN A 278 0.92 -16.45 -4.02
N SER A 279 -0.25 -16.37 -4.63
CA SER A 279 -1.44 -17.11 -4.24
C SER A 279 -2.39 -17.30 -5.44
N PRO A 280 -3.18 -18.39 -5.45
CA PRO A 280 -3.01 -19.59 -4.64
C PRO A 280 -1.89 -20.44 -5.21
N ALA A 281 -1.05 -20.98 -4.33
CA ALA A 281 -0.01 -21.93 -4.70
C ALA A 281 -0.01 -23.09 -3.70
N THR A 282 0.50 -24.25 -4.12
CA THR A 282 0.84 -25.29 -3.13
C THR A 282 1.97 -24.79 -2.23
N ARG A 283 2.14 -25.41 -1.07
CA ARG A 283 3.16 -25.02 -0.09
C ARG A 283 4.57 -24.97 -0.70
N GLU A 284 4.87 -25.84 -1.64
CA GLU A 284 6.17 -25.94 -2.32
C GLU A 284 6.37 -24.85 -3.38
N GLY A 285 5.29 -24.28 -3.91
CA GLY A 285 5.32 -23.20 -4.91
C GLY A 285 5.11 -21.80 -4.32
N GLN A 286 4.70 -21.71 -3.06
CA GLN A 286 4.46 -20.44 -2.38
C GLN A 286 5.77 -19.82 -1.88
N GLY A 287 5.92 -18.51 -2.07
CA GLY A 287 6.98 -17.71 -1.47
C GLY A 287 6.79 -16.22 -1.71
N LEU A 288 7.77 -15.43 -1.28
CA LEU A 288 7.69 -13.97 -1.35
C LEU A 288 7.51 -13.49 -2.79
N GLU A 289 6.68 -12.46 -2.96
CA GLU A 289 6.54 -11.73 -4.22
C GLU A 289 7.83 -10.97 -4.57
N VAL A 290 8.30 -11.12 -5.81
CA VAL A 290 9.51 -10.45 -6.30
C VAL A 290 9.36 -8.92 -6.30
N ASP A 291 10.47 -8.21 -6.05
CA ASP A 291 10.55 -6.74 -6.16
C ASP A 291 10.14 -6.27 -7.56
N LYS A 292 8.98 -5.60 -7.66
CA LYS A 292 8.40 -5.11 -8.90
C LYS A 292 9.14 -3.88 -9.45
N LEU A 293 10.07 -3.31 -8.68
CA LEU A 293 10.85 -2.13 -9.06
C LEU A 293 12.29 -2.47 -9.47
N SER A 294 12.62 -3.75 -9.61
CA SER A 294 13.97 -4.23 -9.97
C SER A 294 13.94 -5.22 -11.12
N LYS A 295 14.35 -4.78 -12.31
CA LYS A 295 14.45 -5.62 -13.51
C LYS A 295 15.36 -6.83 -13.30
N ALA A 296 16.45 -6.66 -12.54
CA ALA A 296 17.37 -7.74 -12.19
C ALA A 296 16.67 -8.84 -11.35
N HIS A 297 15.79 -8.45 -10.43
CA HIS A 297 15.02 -9.42 -9.64
C HIS A 297 13.93 -10.11 -10.46
N ILE A 298 13.30 -9.39 -11.40
CA ILE A 298 12.33 -9.98 -12.34
C ILE A 298 12.99 -11.02 -13.26
N GLU A 299 14.18 -10.72 -13.81
CA GLU A 299 14.93 -11.69 -14.62
C GLU A 299 15.32 -12.93 -13.81
N ALA A 300 15.76 -12.75 -12.56
CA ALA A 300 16.06 -13.85 -11.66
C ALA A 300 14.82 -14.71 -11.34
N HIS A 301 13.66 -14.09 -11.11
CA HIS A 301 12.39 -14.80 -10.91
C HIS A 301 11.99 -15.62 -12.15
N PHE A 302 12.04 -15.00 -13.34
CA PHE A 302 11.75 -15.67 -14.60
C PHE A 302 12.63 -16.92 -14.80
N GLU A 303 13.96 -16.77 -14.61
CA GLU A 303 14.92 -17.87 -14.81
C GLU A 303 14.76 -19.00 -13.79
N ALA A 304 14.27 -18.69 -12.59
CA ALA A 304 14.01 -19.66 -11.53
C ALA A 304 12.73 -20.47 -11.77
N PHE A 305 11.77 -19.97 -12.55
CA PHE A 305 10.52 -20.67 -12.86
C PHE A 305 10.37 -21.01 -14.34
N ILE A 306 9.98 -20.05 -15.17
CA ILE A 306 9.80 -20.22 -16.62
C ILE A 306 11.09 -20.78 -17.24
N GLY A 307 12.24 -20.20 -16.90
CA GLY A 307 13.54 -20.65 -17.41
C GLY A 307 13.85 -22.11 -17.09
N GLN A 308 13.41 -22.62 -15.92
CA GLN A 308 13.57 -24.04 -15.57
C GLN A 308 12.61 -24.93 -16.37
N VAL A 309 11.38 -24.49 -16.62
CA VAL A 309 10.44 -25.23 -17.47
C VAL A 309 10.97 -25.30 -18.89
N LEU A 310 11.47 -24.19 -19.43
CA LEU A 310 12.11 -24.16 -20.74
C LEU A 310 13.28 -25.13 -20.76
N LYS A 311 14.22 -25.07 -19.82
CA LYS A 311 15.38 -25.99 -19.77
C LYS A 311 15.00 -27.49 -19.78
N ARG A 312 13.83 -27.86 -19.26
CA ARG A 312 13.36 -29.27 -19.19
C ARG A 312 12.70 -29.79 -20.46
N ILE A 313 12.14 -28.91 -21.30
CA ILE A 313 11.46 -29.29 -22.54
C ILE A 313 12.45 -29.08 -23.69
N PRO A 314 12.68 -30.00 -24.65
CA PRO A 314 13.54 -29.72 -25.81
C PRO A 314 13.04 -28.54 -26.66
N ALA A 315 13.92 -27.77 -27.29
CA ALA A 315 13.54 -26.55 -28.01
C ALA A 315 12.58 -26.84 -29.18
N GLU A 316 12.79 -27.97 -29.85
CA GLU A 316 11.97 -28.52 -30.93
C GLU A 316 10.52 -28.85 -30.51
N ASP A 317 10.31 -29.13 -29.21
CA ASP A 317 9.00 -29.50 -28.64
C ASP A 317 8.26 -28.27 -28.06
N ARG A 318 8.93 -27.14 -27.85
CA ARG A 318 8.33 -25.91 -27.30
C ARG A 318 7.51 -25.10 -28.31
N LYS A 319 7.13 -25.67 -29.46
CA LYS A 319 6.44 -24.94 -30.54
C LYS A 319 5.14 -24.26 -30.10
N ALA A 320 4.44 -24.82 -29.12
CA ALA A 320 3.19 -24.27 -28.58
C ALA A 320 3.38 -23.30 -27.39
N PHE A 321 4.58 -23.24 -26.78
CA PHE A 321 4.84 -22.32 -25.68
C PHE A 321 5.11 -20.92 -26.23
N LYS A 322 4.06 -20.09 -26.30
CA LYS A 322 4.13 -18.74 -26.91
C LYS A 322 3.99 -17.59 -25.93
N LEU A 323 3.42 -17.82 -24.75
CA LEU A 323 3.07 -16.75 -23.83
C LEU A 323 3.54 -17.03 -22.39
N THR A 324 4.23 -16.06 -21.83
CA THR A 324 4.36 -15.85 -20.39
C THR A 324 3.21 -14.95 -19.95
N ILE A 325 2.45 -15.38 -18.95
CA ILE A 325 1.22 -14.73 -18.50
C ILE A 325 1.52 -14.04 -17.17
N ALA A 326 1.29 -12.74 -17.10
CA ALA A 326 1.18 -11.99 -15.86
C ALA A 326 -0.31 -11.69 -15.64
N ASP A 327 -0.88 -12.34 -14.64
CA ASP A 327 -2.30 -12.20 -14.29
C ASP A 327 -2.60 -10.88 -13.56
N SER A 328 -3.82 -10.71 -13.07
CA SER A 328 -4.27 -9.60 -12.22
C SER A 328 -3.29 -9.29 -11.09
N TYR A 329 -3.04 -8.00 -10.88
CA TYR A 329 -2.12 -7.53 -9.84
C TYR A 329 -2.83 -7.51 -8.48
N GLU A 330 -2.60 -8.54 -7.67
CA GLU A 330 -3.22 -8.69 -6.35
C GLU A 330 -2.19 -8.84 -5.23
N THR A 331 -1.09 -8.08 -5.31
CA THR A 331 0.07 -8.24 -4.42
C THR A 331 0.38 -7.00 -3.58
N GLY A 332 -0.44 -5.95 -3.70
CA GLY A 332 -0.34 -4.75 -2.87
C GLY A 332 0.83 -3.83 -3.17
N GLY A 333 1.04 -2.88 -2.26
CA GLY A 333 2.02 -1.82 -2.41
C GLY A 333 3.44 -2.26 -2.07
N GLN A 334 4.41 -1.58 -2.67
CA GLN A 334 5.79 -1.47 -2.21
C GLN A 334 6.23 -0.02 -2.43
N ASN A 335 7.13 0.50 -1.59
CA ASN A 335 7.53 1.91 -1.70
C ASN A 335 9.04 2.16 -1.73
N TRP A 336 9.84 1.09 -1.74
CA TRP A 336 11.29 1.20 -1.82
C TRP A 336 11.93 0.06 -2.62
N THR A 337 13.12 0.32 -3.19
CA THR A 337 14.00 -0.65 -3.87
C THR A 337 15.44 -0.14 -3.83
N ASP A 338 16.41 -0.96 -4.24
CA ASP A 338 17.84 -0.69 -4.06
C ASP A 338 18.31 0.59 -4.78
N GLU A 339 17.88 0.81 -6.02
CA GLU A 339 18.31 1.95 -6.84
C GLU A 339 17.45 3.21 -6.70
N LEU A 340 16.47 3.21 -5.77
CA LEU A 340 15.44 4.25 -5.71
C LEU A 340 16.04 5.66 -5.56
N ILE A 341 17.01 5.85 -4.65
CA ILE A 341 17.61 7.18 -4.42
C ILE A 341 18.29 7.71 -5.69
N ASN A 342 19.02 6.83 -6.39
CA ASN A 342 19.75 7.20 -7.60
C ASN A 342 18.77 7.56 -8.73
N GLU A 343 17.76 6.73 -8.96
CA GLU A 343 16.74 6.94 -9.99
C GLU A 343 15.90 8.18 -9.71
N PHE A 344 15.53 8.40 -8.46
CA PHE A 344 14.79 9.57 -8.03
C PHE A 344 15.57 10.86 -8.34
N LYS A 345 16.86 10.90 -8.00
CA LYS A 345 17.73 12.05 -8.31
C LYS A 345 17.87 12.27 -9.81
N GLN A 346 17.97 11.21 -10.59
CA GLN A 346 18.04 11.31 -12.05
C GLN A 346 16.74 11.84 -12.65
N LYS A 347 15.58 11.38 -12.17
CA LYS A 347 14.27 11.77 -12.68
C LYS A 347 13.87 13.18 -12.25
N TYR A 348 13.92 13.48 -10.95
CA TYR A 348 13.36 14.71 -10.37
C TYR A 348 14.39 15.79 -10.03
N ARG A 349 15.69 15.49 -10.18
CA ARG A 349 16.80 16.45 -10.03
C ARG A 349 16.96 17.01 -8.60
N TYR A 350 16.47 16.31 -7.59
CA TYR A 350 16.77 16.57 -6.17
C TYR A 350 16.97 15.28 -5.37
N ASP A 351 17.65 15.39 -4.22
CA ASP A 351 17.93 14.25 -3.34
C ASP A 351 16.70 13.93 -2.46
N PRO A 352 16.18 12.69 -2.47
CA PRO A 352 15.06 12.31 -1.61
C PRO A 352 15.47 12.11 -0.15
N THR A 353 16.77 12.00 0.16
CA THR A 353 17.27 11.66 1.51
C THR A 353 16.75 12.60 2.61
N PRO A 354 16.74 13.95 2.44
CA PRO A 354 16.16 14.86 3.43
C PRO A 354 14.67 14.66 3.70
N TYR A 355 13.94 14.04 2.77
CA TYR A 355 12.50 13.83 2.84
C TYR A 355 12.10 12.44 3.34
N ILE A 356 13.06 11.57 3.69
CA ILE A 356 12.78 10.28 4.35
C ILE A 356 11.83 10.41 5.57
N PRO A 357 11.95 11.44 6.44
CA PRO A 357 11.02 11.61 7.57
C PRO A 357 9.54 11.73 7.16
N VAL A 358 9.27 12.16 5.93
CA VAL A 358 7.90 12.27 5.38
C VAL A 358 7.21 10.91 5.29
N LEU A 359 7.98 9.82 5.08
CA LEU A 359 7.46 8.44 5.09
C LEU A 359 6.98 8.00 6.49
N GLN A 360 7.33 8.75 7.53
CA GLN A 360 6.85 8.57 8.91
C GLN A 360 5.81 9.64 9.31
N GLY A 361 5.27 10.37 8.34
CA GLY A 361 4.26 11.40 8.53
C GLY A 361 4.81 12.74 9.03
N LYS A 362 6.13 12.93 9.13
CA LYS A 362 6.74 14.20 9.58
C LYS A 362 6.75 15.21 8.42
N VAL A 363 6.48 16.48 8.73
CA VAL A 363 6.50 17.55 7.71
C VAL A 363 7.94 18.05 7.50
N VAL A 364 8.42 17.97 6.26
CA VAL A 364 9.72 18.49 5.83
C VAL A 364 9.52 19.65 4.84
N GLY A 365 10.06 20.82 5.17
CA GLY A 365 9.92 22.06 4.39
C GLY A 365 8.57 22.73 4.56
N SER A 366 7.52 22.11 4.03
CA SER A 366 6.12 22.51 4.22
C SER A 366 5.19 21.31 3.97
N GLN A 367 3.89 21.47 4.24
CA GLN A 367 2.93 20.42 3.91
C GLN A 367 2.87 20.16 2.39
N ASP A 368 2.87 21.23 1.58
CA ASP A 368 2.89 21.14 0.12
C ASP A 368 4.18 20.48 -0.40
N MET A 369 5.35 20.83 0.14
CA MET A 369 6.63 20.19 -0.26
C MET A 369 6.64 18.70 0.09
N SER A 370 6.12 18.33 1.27
CA SER A 370 6.03 16.93 1.70
C SER A 370 5.08 16.12 0.81
N ASP A 371 3.93 16.69 0.43
CA ASP A 371 2.98 16.05 -0.47
C ASP A 371 3.52 15.89 -1.89
N ARG A 372 4.23 16.89 -2.41
CA ARG A 372 4.91 16.80 -3.72
C ARG A 372 5.98 15.73 -3.74
N PHE A 373 6.78 15.62 -2.67
CA PHE A 373 7.74 14.53 -2.53
C PHE A 373 7.05 13.16 -2.57
N LEU A 374 5.97 12.97 -1.81
CA LEU A 374 5.23 11.71 -1.82
C LEU A 374 4.58 11.44 -3.18
N TRP A 375 4.14 12.47 -3.90
CA TRP A 375 3.64 12.34 -5.26
C TRP A 375 4.74 11.89 -6.23
N ASP A 376 5.92 12.53 -6.20
CA ASP A 376 7.08 12.15 -7.02
C ASP A 376 7.51 10.70 -6.73
N LEU A 377 7.49 10.29 -5.47
CA LEU A 377 7.77 8.92 -5.04
C LEU A 377 6.78 7.93 -5.67
N ARG A 378 5.46 8.17 -5.51
CA ARG A 378 4.43 7.32 -6.12
C ARG A 378 4.52 7.28 -7.64
N ARG A 379 4.81 8.41 -8.29
CA ARG A 379 4.97 8.48 -9.75
C ARG A 379 6.19 7.69 -10.23
N LEU A 380 7.30 7.72 -9.50
CA LEU A 380 8.49 6.89 -9.82
C LEU A 380 8.19 5.40 -9.64
N ILE A 381 7.44 5.05 -8.59
CA ILE A 381 7.00 3.68 -8.35
C ILE A 381 6.11 3.19 -9.50
N ALA A 382 5.12 3.99 -9.92
CA ALA A 382 4.26 3.65 -11.06
C ALA A 382 5.05 3.51 -12.37
N ASP A 383 6.05 4.36 -12.60
CA ASP A 383 6.98 4.23 -13.73
C ASP A 383 7.73 2.90 -13.69
N ASN A 384 8.30 2.56 -12.53
CA ASN A 384 9.09 1.37 -12.33
C ASN A 384 8.26 0.08 -12.42
N VAL A 385 7.04 0.04 -11.88
CA VAL A 385 6.14 -1.12 -12.06
C VAL A 385 5.82 -1.36 -13.54
N SER A 386 5.60 -0.29 -14.30
CA SER A 386 5.33 -0.44 -15.74
C SER A 386 6.58 -0.93 -16.48
N PHE A 387 7.68 -0.17 -16.42
CA PHE A 387 8.85 -0.41 -17.27
C PHE A 387 9.78 -1.51 -16.77
N LYS A 388 9.90 -1.71 -15.45
CA LYS A 388 10.82 -2.71 -14.90
C LYS A 388 10.13 -4.03 -14.57
N TYR A 389 8.90 -4.01 -14.09
CA TYR A 389 8.16 -5.25 -13.90
C TYR A 389 7.61 -5.79 -15.21
N VAL A 390 6.64 -5.11 -15.82
CA VAL A 390 6.03 -5.61 -17.07
C VAL A 390 7.04 -5.54 -18.22
N GLY A 391 7.68 -4.39 -18.42
CA GLY A 391 8.69 -4.23 -19.48
C GLY A 391 9.87 -5.20 -19.29
N GLY A 392 10.36 -5.37 -18.05
CA GLY A 392 11.40 -6.34 -17.73
C GLY A 392 10.99 -7.79 -18.01
N LEU A 393 9.76 -8.17 -17.67
CA LEU A 393 9.21 -9.50 -17.97
C LEU A 393 9.04 -9.73 -19.48
N THR A 394 8.63 -8.71 -20.23
CA THR A 394 8.55 -8.73 -21.70
C THR A 394 9.93 -8.94 -22.30
N GLU A 395 10.92 -8.17 -21.88
CA GLU A 395 12.28 -8.28 -22.39
C GLU A 395 12.90 -9.66 -22.15
N ILE A 396 12.77 -10.22 -20.93
CA ILE A 396 13.32 -11.56 -20.65
C ILE A 396 12.54 -12.65 -21.41
N SER A 397 11.21 -12.54 -21.52
CA SER A 397 10.41 -13.44 -22.35
C SER A 397 10.88 -13.44 -23.81
N HIS A 398 11.16 -12.27 -24.38
CA HIS A 398 11.64 -12.11 -25.76
C HIS A 398 13.00 -12.78 -25.99
N LYS A 399 13.93 -12.76 -25.02
CA LYS A 399 15.20 -13.49 -25.11
C LYS A 399 15.01 -15.00 -25.31
N HIS A 400 13.86 -15.54 -24.91
CA HIS A 400 13.49 -16.94 -25.07
C HIS A 400 12.51 -17.19 -26.24
N GLY A 401 12.21 -16.17 -27.06
CA GLY A 401 11.30 -16.28 -28.20
C GLY A 401 9.81 -16.38 -27.81
N ILE A 402 9.46 -15.91 -26.61
CA ILE A 402 8.12 -15.99 -26.01
C ILE A 402 7.58 -14.56 -25.83
N LYS A 403 6.29 -14.35 -26.06
CA LYS A 403 5.62 -13.07 -25.84
C LYS A 403 5.03 -12.97 -24.43
N THR A 404 4.64 -11.78 -24.01
CA THR A 404 3.89 -11.58 -22.76
C THR A 404 2.40 -11.35 -23.02
N TRP A 405 1.57 -11.94 -22.17
CA TRP A 405 0.18 -11.54 -22.00
C TRP A 405 0.03 -10.98 -20.60
N LEU A 406 -0.61 -9.82 -20.50
CA LEU A 406 -0.83 -9.12 -19.24
C LEU A 406 -2.32 -8.90 -19.03
N GLU A 407 -2.83 -9.31 -17.89
CA GLU A 407 -4.09 -8.79 -17.41
C GLU A 407 -3.88 -7.37 -16.90
N ASN A 408 -4.57 -6.41 -17.51
CA ASN A 408 -4.48 -5.02 -17.12
C ASN A 408 -5.33 -4.77 -15.89
N TYR A 409 -4.75 -4.11 -14.90
CA TYR A 409 -5.35 -4.00 -13.57
C TYR A 409 -5.31 -2.58 -13.04
N GLY A 410 -6.18 -2.29 -12.06
CA GLY A 410 -6.34 -0.94 -11.52
C GLY A 410 -6.76 -0.87 -10.04
N HIS A 411 -6.88 -2.00 -9.35
CA HIS A 411 -7.42 -2.06 -7.99
C HIS A 411 -6.69 -3.13 -7.14
N TRP A 412 -7.27 -3.56 -6.01
CA TRP A 412 -6.65 -4.45 -5.00
C TRP A 412 -5.18 -4.15 -4.69
N GLY A 413 -4.90 -2.89 -4.36
CA GLY A 413 -3.55 -2.47 -3.99
C GLY A 413 -2.55 -2.33 -5.14
N PHE A 414 -3.03 -2.33 -6.40
CA PHE A 414 -2.26 -1.91 -7.56
C PHE A 414 -1.69 -0.49 -7.37
N LEU A 415 -0.36 -0.40 -7.43
CA LEU A 415 0.42 0.81 -7.18
C LEU A 415 0.90 1.54 -8.45
N GLY A 416 0.39 1.13 -9.62
CA GLY A 416 0.79 1.65 -10.92
C GLY A 416 -0.24 2.58 -11.57
N GLU A 417 0.01 2.90 -12.84
CA GLU A 417 -0.93 3.56 -13.73
C GLU A 417 -1.25 2.59 -14.88
N PHE A 418 -2.53 2.29 -15.08
CA PHE A 418 -2.97 1.13 -15.88
C PHE A 418 -2.70 1.28 -17.38
N LEU A 419 -2.65 2.49 -17.93
CA LEU A 419 -2.34 2.68 -19.36
C LEU A 419 -0.90 2.29 -19.63
N GLN A 420 0.04 2.93 -18.94
CA GLN A 420 1.48 2.69 -19.08
C GLN A 420 1.82 1.24 -18.74
N TYR A 421 1.20 0.68 -17.70
CA TYR A 421 1.36 -0.72 -17.30
C TYR A 421 1.00 -1.69 -18.45
N GLY A 422 -0.22 -1.60 -18.96
CA GLY A 422 -0.67 -2.41 -20.11
C GLY A 422 0.15 -2.15 -21.39
N GLY A 423 0.68 -0.95 -21.55
CA GLY A 423 1.51 -0.57 -22.71
C GLY A 423 2.84 -1.34 -22.80
N GLN A 424 3.35 -1.89 -21.69
CA GLN A 424 4.66 -2.58 -21.65
C GLN A 424 4.60 -4.09 -21.93
N SER A 425 3.43 -4.69 -22.13
CA SER A 425 3.29 -6.09 -22.56
C SER A 425 3.29 -6.24 -24.09
N ASP A 426 3.30 -7.46 -24.63
CA ASP A 426 2.95 -7.70 -26.03
C ASP A 426 1.42 -7.70 -26.20
N GLU A 427 0.75 -8.57 -25.46
CA GLU A 427 -0.71 -8.74 -25.45
C GLU A 427 -1.30 -8.23 -24.13
N VAL A 428 -2.51 -7.69 -24.18
CA VAL A 428 -3.23 -7.17 -23.01
C VAL A 428 -4.62 -7.79 -22.94
N GLY A 429 -5.11 -8.03 -21.73
CA GLY A 429 -6.49 -8.42 -21.50
C GLY A 429 -7.09 -7.77 -20.26
N GLY A 430 -8.41 -7.81 -20.17
CA GLY A 430 -9.15 -7.56 -18.94
C GLY A 430 -9.71 -8.85 -18.37
N GLU A 431 -10.68 -8.71 -17.47
CA GLU A 431 -11.43 -9.81 -16.86
C GLU A 431 -12.90 -9.42 -16.84
N PHE A 432 -13.83 -10.37 -16.94
CA PHE A 432 -15.19 -10.16 -16.47
C PHE A 432 -15.85 -11.42 -15.96
N TRP A 433 -16.65 -11.25 -14.92
CA TRP A 433 -17.45 -12.32 -14.37
C TRP A 433 -18.75 -12.49 -15.15
N ALA A 434 -19.33 -13.69 -15.10
CA ALA A 434 -20.59 -14.03 -15.75
C ALA A 434 -21.76 -13.14 -15.26
N GLU A 435 -21.69 -12.68 -14.01
CA GLU A 435 -22.67 -11.80 -13.37
C GLU A 435 -21.97 -10.70 -12.55
N GLY A 436 -22.73 -9.70 -12.09
CA GLY A 436 -22.23 -8.64 -11.21
C GLY A 436 -21.58 -7.45 -11.93
N ASP A 437 -20.74 -6.73 -11.21
CA ASP A 437 -20.01 -5.54 -11.63
C ASP A 437 -18.53 -5.83 -12.01
N ALA A 438 -18.01 -7.00 -11.65
CA ALA A 438 -16.65 -7.41 -12.02
C ALA A 438 -16.46 -7.44 -13.55
N GLY A 439 -15.47 -6.67 -14.01
CA GLY A 439 -15.16 -6.40 -15.41
C GLY A 439 -15.40 -4.96 -15.86
N ASP A 440 -16.08 -4.14 -15.06
CA ASP A 440 -16.35 -2.74 -15.39
C ASP A 440 -15.04 -1.90 -15.46
N ILE A 441 -14.00 -2.26 -14.70
CA ILE A 441 -12.73 -1.53 -14.66
C ILE A 441 -11.70 -2.17 -15.59
N GLU A 442 -11.54 -3.49 -15.50
CA GLU A 442 -10.49 -4.28 -16.11
C GLU A 442 -10.58 -4.25 -17.64
N ASN A 443 -11.78 -4.48 -18.19
CA ASN A 443 -11.98 -4.44 -19.64
C ASN A 443 -11.79 -3.04 -20.20
N ARG A 444 -12.23 -2.01 -19.46
CA ARG A 444 -12.02 -0.63 -19.87
C ARG A 444 -10.55 -0.22 -19.82
N ALA A 445 -9.82 -0.66 -18.80
CA ALA A 445 -8.37 -0.45 -18.69
C ALA A 445 -7.62 -1.15 -19.82
N ALA A 446 -7.96 -2.42 -20.11
CA ALA A 446 -7.36 -3.21 -21.18
C ALA A 446 -7.62 -2.61 -22.57
N SER A 447 -8.88 -2.29 -22.89
CA SER A 447 -9.22 -1.72 -24.20
C SER A 447 -8.65 -0.32 -24.40
N SER A 448 -8.63 0.51 -23.34
CA SER A 448 -8.00 1.84 -23.41
C SER A 448 -6.49 1.75 -23.64
N SER A 449 -5.80 0.85 -22.92
CA SER A 449 -4.37 0.62 -23.13
C SER A 449 -4.11 0.10 -24.55
N ALA A 450 -4.90 -0.86 -25.02
CA ALA A 450 -4.78 -1.39 -26.37
C ALA A 450 -4.94 -0.33 -27.46
N HIS A 451 -5.97 0.51 -27.36
CA HIS A 451 -6.22 1.58 -28.34
C HIS A 451 -5.10 2.64 -28.35
N ILE A 452 -4.57 3.01 -27.18
CA ILE A 452 -3.51 4.03 -27.08
C ILE A 452 -2.17 3.49 -27.60
N TYR A 453 -1.82 2.25 -27.27
CA TYR A 453 -0.52 1.65 -27.62
C TYR A 453 -0.56 0.80 -28.90
N GLY A 454 -1.66 0.80 -29.65
CA GLY A 454 -1.77 0.15 -30.96
C GLY A 454 -1.82 -1.38 -30.91
N LYS A 455 -2.32 -1.97 -29.81
CA LYS A 455 -2.50 -3.42 -29.69
C LYS A 455 -3.83 -3.82 -30.36
N ILE A 456 -3.75 -4.73 -31.31
CA ILE A 456 -4.92 -5.16 -32.11
C ILE A 456 -5.75 -6.26 -31.44
N LYS A 457 -5.16 -6.98 -30.50
CA LYS A 457 -5.78 -8.08 -29.76
C LYS A 457 -6.01 -7.64 -28.33
N VAL A 458 -7.28 -7.57 -27.94
CA VAL A 458 -7.72 -7.23 -26.58
C VAL A 458 -8.43 -8.45 -26.02
N SER A 459 -7.70 -9.15 -25.16
CA SER A 459 -8.18 -10.35 -24.52
C SER A 459 -9.13 -10.04 -23.35
N ALA A 460 -9.93 -11.02 -22.91
CA ALA A 460 -10.51 -10.98 -21.58
C ALA A 460 -10.59 -12.38 -20.97
N GLU A 461 -10.17 -12.53 -19.71
CA GLU A 461 -10.65 -13.63 -18.87
C GLU A 461 -12.18 -13.51 -18.79
N SER A 462 -12.89 -14.48 -19.37
CA SER A 462 -14.31 -14.35 -19.68
C SER A 462 -15.16 -15.33 -18.90
N PHE A 463 -16.21 -14.80 -18.29
CA PHE A 463 -17.27 -15.54 -17.60
C PHE A 463 -16.86 -16.21 -16.29
N THR A 464 -15.86 -15.69 -15.59
CA THR A 464 -15.53 -16.14 -14.23
C THR A 464 -16.78 -16.11 -13.35
N SER A 465 -16.98 -17.12 -12.52
CA SER A 465 -18.26 -17.21 -11.79
C SER A 465 -18.17 -17.97 -10.48
N GLY A 466 -19.09 -17.66 -9.56
CA GLY A 466 -19.19 -18.31 -8.25
C GLY A 466 -20.62 -18.74 -7.90
N GLY A 467 -20.76 -19.61 -6.89
CA GLY A 467 -22.02 -19.94 -6.21
C GLY A 467 -22.96 -20.92 -6.91
N ASN A 468 -23.22 -20.76 -8.22
CA ASN A 468 -24.16 -21.59 -8.99
C ASN A 468 -23.44 -22.60 -9.91
N ALA A 469 -22.72 -23.55 -9.30
CA ALA A 469 -21.93 -24.54 -10.04
C ALA A 469 -22.83 -25.33 -11.02
N PHE A 470 -22.39 -25.47 -12.27
CA PHE A 470 -23.11 -26.17 -13.36
C PHE A 470 -24.48 -25.58 -13.74
N GLY A 471 -24.85 -24.41 -13.22
CA GLY A 471 -26.14 -23.78 -13.49
C GLY A 471 -26.16 -22.83 -14.70
N ARG A 472 -25.02 -22.66 -15.38
CA ARG A 472 -24.84 -21.69 -16.47
C ARG A 472 -24.73 -22.39 -17.83
N TYR A 473 -25.34 -21.80 -18.84
CA TYR A 473 -25.31 -22.29 -20.22
C TYR A 473 -25.16 -21.12 -21.20
N PRO A 474 -24.74 -21.36 -22.47
CA PRO A 474 -24.33 -20.28 -23.39
C PRO A 474 -25.35 -19.15 -23.58
N ALA A 475 -26.65 -19.45 -23.56
CA ALA A 475 -27.69 -18.43 -23.72
C ALA A 475 -27.69 -17.41 -22.56
N MET A 476 -27.37 -17.82 -21.34
CA MET A 476 -27.21 -16.91 -20.19
C MET A 476 -25.98 -16.01 -20.33
N LEU A 477 -24.90 -16.56 -20.86
CA LEU A 477 -23.61 -15.87 -20.98
C LEU A 477 -23.60 -14.85 -22.14
N LYS A 478 -24.45 -15.03 -23.15
CA LYS A 478 -24.46 -14.23 -24.37
C LYS A 478 -24.52 -12.73 -24.10
N GLN A 479 -25.48 -12.27 -23.28
CA GLN A 479 -25.66 -10.84 -23.02
C GLN A 479 -24.41 -10.22 -22.36
N ARG A 480 -23.78 -10.95 -21.43
CA ARG A 480 -22.57 -10.49 -20.73
C ARG A 480 -21.38 -10.42 -21.70
N GLY A 481 -21.22 -11.43 -22.56
CA GLY A 481 -20.17 -11.41 -23.59
C GLY A 481 -20.35 -10.27 -24.59
N ASP A 482 -21.57 -10.07 -25.11
CA ASP A 482 -21.89 -8.99 -26.05
C ASP A 482 -21.58 -7.60 -25.45
N ARG A 483 -21.86 -7.41 -24.16
CA ARG A 483 -21.52 -6.17 -23.44
C ARG A 483 -20.04 -5.86 -23.54
N PHE A 484 -19.16 -6.79 -23.16
CA PHE A 484 -17.72 -6.51 -23.13
C PHE A 484 -17.08 -6.52 -24.52
N PHE A 485 -17.65 -7.22 -25.50
CA PHE A 485 -17.30 -6.99 -26.89
C PHE A 485 -17.59 -5.55 -27.33
N ALA A 486 -18.70 -4.96 -26.90
CA ALA A 486 -18.99 -3.54 -27.16
C ALA A 486 -18.04 -2.58 -26.42
N GLU A 487 -17.40 -3.00 -25.33
CA GLU A 487 -16.39 -2.22 -24.58
C GLU A 487 -14.97 -2.32 -25.17
N GLY A 488 -14.78 -3.11 -26.23
CA GLY A 488 -13.55 -3.21 -27.00
C GLY A 488 -12.81 -4.55 -26.88
N ILE A 489 -13.34 -5.52 -26.14
CA ILE A 489 -12.81 -6.88 -26.12
C ILE A 489 -13.03 -7.54 -27.49
N ASN A 490 -12.02 -8.23 -28.02
CA ASN A 490 -12.11 -8.91 -29.31
C ASN A 490 -11.49 -10.32 -29.31
N ASN A 491 -11.00 -10.78 -28.16
CA ASN A 491 -10.48 -12.11 -27.96
C ASN A 491 -10.92 -12.65 -26.59
N SER A 492 -11.72 -13.71 -26.55
CA SER A 492 -12.20 -14.28 -25.28
C SER A 492 -11.32 -15.44 -24.81
N LEU A 493 -10.94 -15.44 -23.53
CA LEU A 493 -10.35 -16.58 -22.82
C LEU A 493 -11.41 -17.15 -21.87
N LEU A 494 -11.92 -18.34 -22.17
CA LEU A 494 -12.97 -18.94 -21.36
C LEU A 494 -12.45 -19.37 -19.98
N HIS A 495 -12.89 -18.69 -18.94
CA HIS A 495 -12.64 -19.06 -17.56
C HIS A 495 -13.76 -19.99 -17.07
N VAL A 496 -13.53 -21.28 -16.83
CA VAL A 496 -12.25 -22.01 -16.88
C VAL A 496 -12.42 -23.43 -17.43
N TYR A 497 -11.41 -23.92 -18.15
CA TYR A 497 -11.33 -25.32 -18.55
C TYR A 497 -10.51 -26.13 -17.53
N VAL A 498 -11.19 -26.70 -16.53
CA VAL A 498 -10.54 -27.57 -15.53
C VAL A 498 -10.20 -28.93 -16.14
N SER A 499 -8.95 -29.37 -15.98
CA SER A 499 -8.48 -30.68 -16.44
C SER A 499 -9.23 -31.83 -15.76
N GLN A 500 -9.67 -32.81 -16.56
CA GLN A 500 -10.48 -33.94 -16.11
C GLN A 500 -9.68 -35.24 -16.21
N ALA A 501 -9.12 -35.69 -15.08
CA ALA A 501 -8.31 -36.91 -15.00
C ALA A 501 -9.12 -38.20 -15.15
N ALA A 502 -10.44 -38.16 -14.91
CA ALA A 502 -11.34 -39.31 -15.01
C ALA A 502 -12.60 -38.94 -15.80
N ASP A 503 -13.26 -39.93 -16.41
CA ASP A 503 -14.51 -39.79 -17.15
C ASP A 503 -15.74 -39.87 -16.23
N LYS A 504 -15.72 -39.14 -15.11
CA LYS A 504 -16.80 -39.16 -14.11
C LYS A 504 -17.58 -37.85 -14.16
N LEU A 505 -18.86 -37.92 -14.53
CA LEU A 505 -19.77 -36.76 -14.53
C LEU A 505 -20.06 -36.25 -13.11
N PRO A 506 -20.25 -34.93 -12.91
CA PRO A 506 -20.13 -33.85 -13.92
C PRO A 506 -18.68 -33.37 -14.13
N GLY A 507 -17.70 -34.04 -13.51
CA GLY A 507 -16.28 -33.69 -13.54
C GLY A 507 -15.79 -33.05 -12.25
N LEU A 508 -14.47 -32.90 -12.17
CA LEU A 508 -13.79 -32.07 -11.19
C LEU A 508 -14.12 -30.60 -11.46
N ASN A 509 -14.43 -29.86 -10.40
CA ASN A 509 -14.62 -28.41 -10.47
C ASN A 509 -13.74 -27.71 -9.42
N ALA A 510 -13.41 -26.45 -9.69
CA ALA A 510 -12.87 -25.55 -8.69
C ALA A 510 -14.01 -24.97 -7.83
N TRP A 511 -13.67 -24.11 -6.86
CA TRP A 511 -14.68 -23.34 -6.11
C TRP A 511 -15.29 -22.19 -6.94
N PHE A 512 -14.79 -22.01 -8.16
CA PHE A 512 -15.25 -21.08 -9.20
C PHE A 512 -15.51 -21.82 -10.51
N GLY A 513 -16.32 -21.21 -11.38
CA GLY A 513 -16.59 -21.64 -12.75
C GLY A 513 -16.20 -20.55 -13.77
N VAL A 514 -16.74 -20.54 -14.98
CA VAL A 514 -17.76 -21.43 -15.57
C VAL A 514 -17.17 -22.79 -15.96
N GLU A 515 -17.95 -23.86 -15.83
CA GLU A 515 -17.49 -25.23 -16.04
C GLU A 515 -17.34 -25.60 -17.54
N PHE A 516 -16.51 -24.89 -18.32
CA PHE A 516 -16.29 -25.12 -19.76
C PHE A 516 -15.51 -26.39 -20.12
N ASN A 517 -15.61 -27.45 -19.32
CA ASN A 517 -14.86 -28.69 -19.52
C ASN A 517 -15.64 -29.72 -20.36
N ARG A 518 -14.94 -30.74 -20.89
CA ARG A 518 -15.50 -31.79 -21.76
C ARG A 518 -16.64 -32.65 -21.17
N LEU A 519 -16.87 -32.58 -19.86
CA LEU A 519 -17.92 -33.35 -19.18
C LEU A 519 -19.19 -32.52 -18.92
N ASN A 520 -19.19 -31.24 -19.29
CA ASN A 520 -20.39 -30.40 -19.24
C ASN A 520 -21.37 -30.77 -20.36
N THR A 521 -22.67 -30.68 -20.08
CA THR A 521 -23.78 -31.16 -20.92
C THR A 521 -24.36 -30.11 -21.84
#